data_AF-A0A960CIG8-F1
#
_entry.id   AF-A0A960CIG8-F1
#
_cell.length_a   1.000
_cell.length_b   1.000
_cell.length_c   1.000
_cell.angle_alpha   90.00
_cell.angle_beta   90.00
_cell.angle_gamma   90.00
#
_symmetry.space_group_name_H-M   'P 1'
#
loop_
_entity.id
_entity.type
_entity.pdbx_description
1 polymer ?
#
loop_
_entity_poly.entity_id
_entity_poly.type
_entity_poly.pdbx_seq_one_letter_code
_entity_poly.pdbx_strand_id
1 'polypeptide(L)'
;ADVAHRLGIDPKRAKSGFQVTEPIKGGAMYSSLPVFGDWQITSGFAHGRPWAHQGFLRREQVDGGADGHPAYRMTAREDITLYFAVQALHLLGELLRLRDRRAGLPMPPRPDGLPDHEPKARQPRG
;
A
#
# COMPACT_ATOMS: atom_id res chain seq x y z
N ALA A 1 -9.25 -10.72 -26.77
CA ALA A 1 -10.59 -11.01 -26.23
C ALA A 1 -10.66 -12.48 -25.82
N ASP A 2 -10.20 -13.39 -26.68
CA ASP A 2 -10.21 -14.83 -26.45
C ASP A 2 -9.53 -15.28 -25.13
N VAL A 3 -8.29 -14.83 -24.88
CA VAL A 3 -7.59 -15.10 -23.61
C VAL A 3 -8.33 -14.54 -22.39
N ALA A 4 -8.95 -13.36 -22.50
CA ALA A 4 -9.67 -12.73 -21.39
C ALA A 4 -10.92 -13.53 -21.04
N HIS A 5 -11.71 -13.95 -22.03
CA HIS A 5 -12.87 -14.81 -21.82
C HIS A 5 -12.48 -16.17 -21.22
N ARG A 6 -11.39 -16.78 -21.70
CA ARG A 6 -10.88 -18.05 -21.16
C ARG A 6 -10.46 -17.98 -19.69
N LEU A 7 -10.08 -16.79 -19.23
CA LEU A 7 -9.64 -16.53 -17.85
C LEU A 7 -10.73 -15.87 -17.00
N GLY A 8 -11.96 -15.72 -17.51
CA GLY A 8 -13.04 -15.04 -16.78
C GLY A 8 -12.83 -13.54 -16.57
N ILE A 9 -11.96 -12.91 -17.35
CA ILE A 9 -11.62 -11.48 -17.27
C ILE A 9 -12.52 -10.71 -18.23
N ASP A 10 -13.15 -9.63 -17.75
CA ASP A 10 -13.92 -8.71 -18.60
C ASP A 10 -12.98 -7.98 -19.59
N PRO A 11 -13.09 -8.24 -20.91
CA PRO A 11 -12.21 -7.66 -21.91
C PRO A 11 -12.41 -6.15 -22.08
N LYS A 12 -13.60 -5.61 -21.77
CA LYS A 12 -13.86 -4.17 -21.85
C LYS A 12 -13.16 -3.46 -20.69
N ARG A 13 -13.30 -3.99 -19.48
CA ARG A 13 -12.62 -3.48 -18.27
C ARG A 13 -11.10 -3.59 -18.36
N ALA A 14 -10.58 -4.67 -18.95
CA ALA A 14 -9.14 -4.82 -19.17
C ALA A 14 -8.58 -3.79 -20.17
N LYS A 15 -9.36 -3.42 -21.20
CA LYS A 15 -8.96 -2.43 -22.22
C LYS A 15 -9.10 -0.98 -21.77
N SER A 16 -10.06 -0.66 -20.89
CA SER A 16 -10.30 0.73 -20.44
C SER A 16 -9.20 1.28 -19.53
N GLY A 17 -8.18 0.47 -19.23
CA GLY A 17 -7.17 0.77 -18.22
C GLY A 17 -7.72 0.51 -16.82
N PHE A 18 -6.93 -0.18 -16.01
CA PHE A 18 -7.20 -0.20 -14.58
C PHE A 18 -6.76 1.15 -14.01
N GLN A 19 -7.66 1.83 -13.32
CA GLN A 19 -7.23 2.89 -12.40
C GLN A 19 -6.18 2.25 -11.47
N VAL A 20 -5.04 2.92 -11.27
CA VAL A 20 -3.90 2.34 -10.53
C VAL A 20 -4.30 1.80 -9.14
N THR A 21 -5.38 2.35 -8.59
CA THR A 21 -6.03 1.95 -7.35
C THR A 21 -6.68 0.56 -7.37
N GLU A 22 -7.20 0.09 -8.50
CA GLU A 22 -7.91 -1.19 -8.55
C GLU A 22 -7.00 -2.40 -8.32
N PRO A 23 -5.82 -2.51 -8.96
CA PRO A 23 -4.84 -3.53 -8.60
C PRO A 23 -4.36 -3.44 -7.16
N ILE A 24 -4.29 -2.24 -6.59
CA ILE A 24 -3.83 -2.01 -5.21
C ILE A 24 -4.87 -2.47 -4.19
N LYS A 25 -6.15 -2.14 -4.40
CA LYS A 25 -7.27 -2.68 -3.61
C LYS A 25 -7.35 -4.20 -3.74
N GLY A 26 -7.14 -4.71 -4.95
CA GLY A 26 -7.05 -6.13 -5.25
C GLY A 26 -5.95 -6.82 -4.43
N GLY A 27 -4.73 -6.28 -4.49
CA GLY A 27 -3.57 -6.80 -3.77
C GLY A 27 -3.74 -6.78 -2.25
N ALA A 28 -4.42 -5.77 -1.71
CA ALA A 28 -4.73 -5.68 -0.29
C ALA A 28 -5.62 -6.83 0.23
N MET A 29 -6.33 -7.56 -0.63
CA MET A 29 -7.09 -8.76 -0.23
C MET A 29 -6.17 -9.98 0.03
N TYR A 30 -4.96 -9.97 -0.52
CA TYR A 30 -4.01 -11.09 -0.47
C TYR A 30 -2.81 -10.80 0.43
N SER A 31 -2.83 -9.71 1.19
CA SER A 31 -1.79 -9.38 2.14
C SER A 31 -2.40 -8.86 3.44
N SER A 32 -1.73 -9.12 4.56
CA SER A 32 -2.06 -8.50 5.84
C SER A 32 -1.47 -7.08 5.97
N LEU A 33 -0.57 -6.71 5.06
CA LEU A 33 0.06 -5.39 5.02
C LEU A 33 -0.96 -4.32 4.64
N PRO A 34 -0.81 -3.08 5.15
CA PRO A 34 -1.74 -1.98 4.89
C PRO A 34 -1.53 -1.33 3.50
N VAL A 35 -1.39 -2.14 2.44
CA VAL A 35 -0.98 -1.74 1.08
C VAL A 35 -1.77 -0.55 0.55
N PHE A 36 -3.10 -0.56 0.71
CA PHE A 36 -3.95 0.54 0.24
C PHE A 36 -3.72 1.83 1.04
N GLY A 37 -3.53 1.74 2.37
CA GLY A 37 -3.22 2.89 3.21
C GLY A 37 -1.85 3.48 2.87
N ASP A 38 -0.83 2.63 2.75
CA ASP A 38 0.52 3.05 2.38
C ASP A 38 0.55 3.71 0.99
N TRP A 39 -0.20 3.17 0.03
CA TRP A 39 -0.39 3.80 -1.27
C TRP A 39 -1.09 5.16 -1.17
N GLN A 40 -2.15 5.28 -0.36
CA GLN A 40 -2.82 6.56 -0.17
C GLN A 40 -1.81 7.59 0.33
N ILE A 41 -1.05 7.30 1.38
CA ILE A 41 -0.11 8.27 1.96
C ILE A 41 0.96 8.69 0.94
N THR A 42 1.62 7.72 0.30
CA THR A 42 2.67 7.99 -0.70
C THR A 42 2.13 8.77 -1.90
N SER A 43 0.94 8.42 -2.40
CA SER A 43 0.23 9.16 -3.44
C SER A 43 -0.14 10.57 -2.98
N GLY A 44 -0.58 10.73 -1.73
CA GLY A 44 -0.91 12.01 -1.14
C GLY A 44 0.29 12.95 -1.11
N PHE A 45 1.47 12.46 -0.71
CA PHE A 45 2.72 13.21 -0.79
C PHE A 45 3.09 13.59 -2.23
N ALA A 46 3.02 12.63 -3.17
CA ALA A 46 3.36 12.86 -4.57
C ALA A 46 2.48 13.94 -5.24
N HIS A 47 1.25 14.12 -4.78
CA HIS A 47 0.30 15.09 -5.31
C HIS A 47 0.09 16.32 -4.41
N GLY A 48 0.92 16.52 -3.37
CA GLY A 48 0.83 17.66 -2.46
C GLY A 48 -0.51 17.76 -1.71
N ARG A 49 -1.12 16.61 -1.39
CA ARG A 49 -2.43 16.57 -0.71
C ARG A 49 -2.27 16.95 0.77
N PRO A 50 -3.02 17.95 1.28
CA PRO A 50 -2.88 18.43 2.66
C PRO A 50 -3.03 17.34 3.74
N TRP A 51 -3.88 16.35 3.51
CA TRP A 51 -4.13 15.25 4.45
C TRP A 51 -2.93 14.31 4.62
N ALA A 52 -2.04 14.20 3.62
CA ALA A 52 -0.88 13.29 3.70
C ALA A 52 0.10 13.75 4.79
N HIS A 53 0.18 15.06 5.01
CA HIS A 53 1.05 15.66 6.00
C HIS A 53 0.54 15.49 7.44
N GLN A 54 -0.75 15.23 7.66
CA GLN A 54 -1.36 15.22 8.99
C GLN A 54 -1.00 14.00 9.85
N GLY A 55 -0.52 12.90 9.25
CA GLY A 55 -0.11 11.69 10.00
C GLY A 55 1.38 11.36 9.97
N PHE A 56 2.10 11.86 8.95
CA PHE A 56 3.47 11.43 8.64
C PHE A 56 4.53 12.50 8.90
N LEU A 57 4.13 13.75 9.14
CA LEU A 57 5.03 14.82 9.53
C LEU A 57 4.83 15.18 10.99
N ARG A 58 5.92 15.57 11.66
CA ARG A 58 5.87 16.16 12.98
C ARG A 58 5.38 17.59 12.79
N ARG A 59 4.32 17.94 13.50
CA ARG A 59 3.70 19.26 13.43
C ARG A 59 4.05 20.06 14.66
N GLU A 60 4.73 21.18 14.47
CA GLU A 60 5.04 22.16 15.49
C GLU A 60 4.27 23.44 15.16
N GLN A 61 3.44 23.91 16.08
CA GLN A 61 2.84 25.24 15.92
C GLN A 61 3.95 26.27 16.14
N VAL A 62 4.11 27.18 15.18
CA VAL A 62 5.03 28.30 15.29
C VAL A 62 4.22 29.57 15.45
N ASP A 63 4.81 30.61 16.03
CA ASP A 63 4.17 31.92 16.09
C ASP A 63 3.88 32.37 14.65
N GLY A 64 2.60 32.29 14.28
CA GLY A 64 2.09 32.91 13.07
C GLY A 64 2.24 34.40 13.28
N GLY A 65 2.90 35.09 12.36
CA GLY A 65 3.03 36.55 12.40
C GLY A 65 1.68 37.27 12.50
N ALA A 66 1.71 38.60 12.35
CA ALA A 66 0.66 39.57 12.68
C ALA A 66 -0.79 39.29 12.19
N ASP A 67 -1.02 38.26 11.38
CA ASP A 67 -2.26 37.97 10.66
C ASP A 67 -3.22 37.06 11.44
N GLY A 68 -2.86 36.62 12.65
CA GLY A 68 -3.75 35.86 13.56
C GLY A 68 -4.08 34.43 13.11
N HIS A 69 -3.52 33.97 12.00
CA HIS A 69 -3.67 32.59 11.54
C HIS A 69 -2.62 31.67 12.18
N PRO A 70 -3.00 30.46 12.64
CA PRO A 70 -2.05 29.50 13.18
C PRO A 70 -1.12 28.99 12.07
N ALA A 71 0.18 29.25 12.22
CA ALA A 71 1.21 28.72 11.34
C ALA A 71 1.79 27.42 11.91
N TYR A 72 2.10 26.47 11.03
CA TYR A 72 2.66 25.18 11.42
C TYR A 72 3.92 24.87 10.63
N ARG A 73 5.00 24.54 11.35
CA ARG A 73 6.17 23.90 10.76
C ARG A 73 5.93 22.40 10.71
N MET A 74 6.14 21.81 9.53
CA MET A 74 6.03 20.37 9.33
C MET A 74 7.42 19.80 9.02
N THR A 75 7.90 18.88 9.85
CA THR A 75 9.21 18.22 9.66
C THR A 75 9.04 16.72 9.48
N ALA A 76 10.04 16.09 8.84
CA ALA A 76 10.05 14.64 8.71
C ALA A 76 10.10 13.99 10.11
N ARG A 77 9.31 12.93 10.28
CA ARG A 77 9.34 12.12 11.49
C ARG A 77 10.45 11.08 11.40
N GLU A 78 11.51 11.26 12.19
CA GLU A 78 12.65 10.34 12.24
C GLU A 78 12.23 8.91 12.65
N ASP A 79 11.24 8.79 13.54
CA ASP A 79 10.74 7.52 14.06
C ASP A 79 10.02 6.64 13.02
N ILE A 80 9.62 7.23 11.90
CA ILE A 80 8.95 6.50 10.79
C ILE A 80 9.65 6.71 9.44
N THR A 81 10.85 7.30 9.42
CA THR A 81 11.55 7.62 8.18
C THR A 81 11.79 6.39 7.31
N LEU A 82 12.00 5.23 7.94
CA LEU A 82 12.21 3.96 7.25
C LEU A 82 10.92 3.15 7.01
N TYR A 83 9.76 3.63 7.50
CA TYR A 83 8.52 2.86 7.47
C TYR A 83 8.16 2.37 6.06
N PHE A 84 8.13 3.26 5.07
CA PHE A 84 7.76 2.89 3.70
C PHE A 84 8.78 1.96 3.03
N ALA A 85 10.07 2.14 3.32
CA ALA A 85 11.11 1.26 2.80
C ALA A 85 10.93 -0.17 3.35
N VAL A 86 10.66 -0.30 4.65
CA VAL A 86 10.40 -1.59 5.30
C VAL A 86 9.12 -2.24 4.76
N GLN A 87 8.03 -1.47 4.59
CA GLN A 87 6.79 -2.01 4.01
C GLN A 87 6.97 -2.47 2.56
N ALA A 88 7.75 -1.74 1.76
CA ALA A 88 8.07 -2.14 0.39
C ALA A 88 8.87 -3.46 0.35
N LEU A 89 9.84 -3.63 1.27
CA LEU A 89 10.60 -4.87 1.39
C LEU A 89 9.71 -6.05 1.81
N HIS A 90 8.78 -5.85 2.75
CA HIS A 90 7.81 -6.88 3.11
C HIS A 90 6.91 -7.27 1.93
N LEU A 91 6.43 -6.29 1.16
CA LEU A 91 5.63 -6.54 -0.04
C LEU A 91 6.40 -7.32 -1.11
N LEU A 92 7.67 -6.97 -1.31
CA LEU A 92 8.55 -7.72 -2.21
C LEU A 92 8.73 -9.17 -1.73
N GLY A 93 8.89 -9.38 -0.42
CA GLY A 93 8.91 -10.70 0.18
C GLY A 93 7.64 -11.50 -0.15
N GLU A 94 6.45 -10.94 0.07
CA GLU A 94 5.17 -11.58 -0.26
C GLU A 94 5.04 -11.91 -1.77
N LEU A 95 5.56 -11.05 -2.65
CA LEU A 95 5.55 -11.29 -4.09
C LEU A 95 6.46 -12.46 -4.49
N LEU A 96 7.68 -12.51 -3.95
CA LEU A 96 8.63 -13.59 -4.21
C LEU A 96 8.08 -14.92 -3.72
N ARG A 97 7.43 -14.92 -2.55
CA ARG A 97 6.71 -16.08 -2.01
C ARG A 97 5.61 -16.57 -2.96
N LEU A 98 4.75 -15.67 -3.43
CA LEU A 98 3.68 -16.03 -4.36
C LEU A 98 4.24 -16.64 -5.66
N ARG A 99 5.34 -16.09 -6.19
CA ARG A 99 6.04 -16.62 -7.36
C ARG A 99 6.54 -18.04 -7.11
N ASP A 100 7.27 -18.26 -6.01
CA ASP A 100 7.87 -19.56 -5.70
C ASP A 100 6.80 -20.63 -5.45
N ARG A 101 5.68 -20.27 -4.81
CA ARG A 101 4.51 -21.14 -4.64
C ARG A 101 3.94 -21.60 -5.99
N ARG A 102 3.78 -20.65 -6.93
CA ARG A 102 3.28 -20.94 -8.29
C ARG A 102 4.27 -21.78 -9.12
N ALA A 103 5.55 -21.73 -8.78
CA ALA A 103 6.60 -22.53 -9.40
C ALA A 103 6.78 -23.92 -8.75
N GLY A 104 6.07 -24.22 -7.66
CA GLY A 104 6.21 -25.49 -6.93
C GLY A 104 7.54 -25.61 -6.16
N LEU A 105 8.17 -24.48 -5.84
CA LEU A 105 9.43 -24.45 -5.10
C LEU A 105 9.19 -24.51 -3.57
N PRO A 106 10.19 -24.98 -2.79
CA PRO A 106 10.13 -24.91 -1.33
C PRO A 106 9.95 -23.47 -0.86
N MET A 107 8.89 -23.23 -0.09
CA MET A 107 8.56 -21.89 0.40
C MET A 107 9.42 -21.52 1.60
N PRO A 108 10.02 -20.32 1.63
CA PRO A 108 10.63 -19.82 2.87
C PRO A 108 9.56 -19.63 3.96
N PRO A 109 9.94 -19.58 5.26
CA PRO A 109 9.01 -19.18 6.32
C PRO A 109 8.55 -17.74 6.12
N ARG A 110 7.33 -17.42 6.57
CA ARG A 110 6.80 -16.05 6.56
C ARG A 110 7.66 -15.13 7.45
N PRO A 111 7.58 -13.79 7.31
CA PRO A 111 8.27 -12.86 8.21
C PRO A 111 7.96 -13.07 9.71
N ASP A 112 6.80 -13.67 10.03
CA ASP A 112 6.37 -14.05 11.38
C ASP A 112 6.90 -15.43 11.84
N GLY A 113 7.73 -16.11 11.03
CA GLY A 113 8.28 -17.43 11.33
C GLY A 113 7.32 -18.61 11.11
N LEU A 114 6.07 -18.35 10.70
CA LEU A 114 5.08 -19.40 10.51
C LEU A 114 5.19 -20.07 9.12
N PRO A 115 4.70 -21.32 8.99
CA PRO A 115 4.53 -21.96 7.70
C PRO A 115 3.67 -21.12 6.76
N ASP A 116 3.98 -21.21 5.48
CA ASP A 116 3.21 -20.56 4.43
C ASP A 116 1.75 -21.06 4.44
N HIS A 117 0.80 -20.14 4.34
CA HIS A 117 -0.62 -20.45 4.20
C HIS A 117 -1.25 -19.43 3.27
N GLU A 118 -2.38 -19.77 2.64
CA GLU A 118 -3.17 -18.75 1.97
C GLU A 118 -3.64 -17.71 2.99
N PRO A 119 -3.48 -16.41 2.72
CA PRO A 119 -4.09 -15.37 3.55
C PRO A 119 -5.57 -15.68 3.68
N LYS A 120 -6.10 -15.74 4.92
CA LYS A 120 -7.55 -15.81 5.12
C LYS A 120 -8.15 -14.64 4.36
N ALA A 121 -8.97 -14.92 3.34
CA ALA A 121 -9.68 -13.89 2.59
C ALA A 121 -10.36 -12.97 3.62
N ARG A 122 -9.90 -11.72 3.71
CA ARG A 122 -10.56 -10.73 4.56
C ARG A 122 -11.96 -10.59 3.98
N GLN A 123 -12.97 -11.00 4.74
CA GLN A 123 -14.36 -10.69 4.37
C GLN A 123 -14.46 -9.18 4.18
N PRO A 124 -15.11 -8.70 3.11
CA PRO A 124 -15.37 -7.28 2.96
C PRO A 124 -16.13 -6.83 4.20
N ARG A 125 -15.58 -5.84 4.91
CA ARG A 125 -16.36 -5.14 5.94
C ARG A 125 -17.50 -4.46 5.20
N GLY A 126 -18.73 -4.83 5.57
CA GLY A 126 -19.97 -4.28 5.00
C GLY A 126 -20.12 -2.79 5.23
#